data_AF-I3W330-F1
#
_entry.id   AF-I3W330-F1
#
_cell.length_a   1.000
_cell.length_b   1.000
_cell.length_c   1.000
_cell.angle_alpha   90.00
_cell.angle_beta   90.00
_cell.angle_gamma   90.00
#
_symmetry.space_group_name_H-M   'P 1'
#
loop_
_entity.id
_entity.type
_entity.pdbx_description
1 polymer ?
#
loop_
_entity_poly.entity_id
_entity_poly.type
_entity_poly.pdbx_seq_one_letter_code
_entity_poly.pdbx_strand_id
1 'polypeptide(L)'
;MNWIFDTFPRICLSFSGGKDSTVLFHIVASIARMRKQRFSVLFIDWEAQYQCTIQHVQKMQELYRDVTDRFFWVALPLTTVNGVSQFQPEWVCWEPGVEWVRQPPEGAITNTAHFPFYRYAMTFEEFIPAFSIWFTHNQSGVAVLTGVRADESLNRFIGLVSQRKLRYSDDNPWTTASPGEEYYTMYPLYDCKARDIWIYHARTGAIYNSLYDLMYRAGVPLRNMRVCEPFGPEQRRGLWLYHVLEPENLDVCPRFRSNQWSYLCQ
;
A
#
# COMPACT_ATOMS: atom_id res chain seq x y z
N MET A 1 4.31 14.74 -11.91
CA MET A 1 3.49 15.15 -10.75
C MET A 1 2.76 16.48 -10.97
N ASN A 2 3.43 17.58 -11.33
CA ASN A 2 2.74 18.86 -11.64
C ASN A 2 1.56 18.69 -12.61
N TRP A 3 1.79 18.03 -13.75
CA TRP A 3 0.74 17.69 -14.72
C TRP A 3 -0.48 17.00 -14.09
N ILE A 4 -0.30 16.09 -13.13
CA ILE A 4 -1.43 15.41 -12.47
C ILE A 4 -2.30 16.43 -11.72
N PHE A 5 -1.68 17.35 -10.97
CA PHE A 5 -2.40 18.38 -10.24
C PHE A 5 -3.01 19.47 -11.16
N ASP A 6 -2.51 19.60 -12.39
CA ASP A 6 -3.09 20.49 -13.42
C ASP A 6 -4.30 19.83 -14.12
N THR A 7 -4.29 18.50 -14.24
CA THR A 7 -5.28 17.75 -15.01
C THR A 7 -6.41 17.17 -14.18
N PHE A 8 -6.13 16.71 -12.96
CA PHE A 8 -7.10 15.96 -12.15
C PHE A 8 -7.56 16.78 -10.94
N PRO A 9 -8.86 17.11 -10.85
CA PRO A 9 -9.41 17.85 -9.71
C PRO A 9 -9.38 17.05 -8.40
N ARG A 10 -9.35 15.71 -8.48
CA ARG A 10 -9.33 14.82 -7.32
C ARG A 10 -8.21 13.81 -7.45
N ILE A 11 -7.38 13.76 -6.42
CA ILE A 11 -6.21 12.90 -6.34
C ILE A 11 -6.33 12.04 -5.08
N CYS A 12 -6.17 10.74 -5.24
CA CYS A 12 -6.04 9.79 -4.14
C CYS A 12 -4.68 9.09 -4.22
N LEU A 13 -3.93 9.09 -3.12
CA LEU A 13 -2.69 8.36 -2.99
C LEU A 13 -2.94 6.99 -2.35
N SER A 14 -2.66 5.91 -3.07
CA SER A 14 -2.56 4.57 -2.49
C SER A 14 -1.22 4.42 -1.76
N PHE A 15 -1.28 4.41 -0.44
CA PHE A 15 -0.13 4.39 0.45
C PHE A 15 -0.04 3.04 1.17
N SER A 16 1.15 2.43 1.18
CA SER A 16 1.39 1.11 1.77
C SER A 16 2.32 1.14 3.00
N GLY A 17 2.90 2.30 3.33
CA GLY A 17 3.97 2.40 4.33
C GLY A 17 5.32 1.84 3.87
N GLY A 18 5.43 1.40 2.62
CA GLY A 18 6.69 0.96 2.00
C GLY A 18 7.56 2.13 1.51
N LYS A 19 8.82 1.85 1.15
CA LYS A 19 9.81 2.84 0.71
C LYS A 19 9.34 3.66 -0.49
N ASP A 20 8.76 3.00 -1.49
CA ASP A 20 8.37 3.62 -2.75
C ASP A 20 7.13 4.51 -2.57
N SER A 21 6.10 4.01 -1.86
CA SER A 21 4.90 4.77 -1.56
C SER A 21 5.15 5.92 -0.56
N THR A 22 6.16 5.80 0.31
CA THR A 22 6.60 6.87 1.22
C THR A 22 7.21 8.04 0.44
N VAL A 23 8.13 7.78 -0.49
CA VAL A 23 8.69 8.83 -1.36
C VAL A 23 7.59 9.49 -2.19
N LEU A 24 6.66 8.70 -2.74
CA LEU A 24 5.53 9.24 -3.48
C LEU A 24 4.69 10.18 -2.62
N PHE A 25 4.40 9.81 -1.36
CA PHE A 25 3.67 10.68 -0.43
C PHE A 25 4.41 12.01 -0.19
N HIS A 26 5.71 11.98 0.10
CA HIS A 26 6.48 13.21 0.29
C HIS A 26 6.40 14.14 -0.94
N ILE A 27 6.51 13.59 -2.15
CA ILE A 27 6.43 14.34 -3.41
C ILE A 27 5.03 14.93 -3.61
N VAL A 28 3.98 14.11 -3.46
CA VAL A 28 2.58 14.55 -3.63
C VAL A 28 2.25 15.65 -2.62
N ALA A 29 2.61 15.46 -1.35
CA ALA A 29 2.34 16.41 -0.29
C ALA A 29 3.10 17.74 -0.48
N SER A 30 4.36 17.68 -0.92
CA SER A 30 5.13 18.89 -1.23
C SER A 30 4.46 19.72 -2.32
N ILE A 31 4.01 19.08 -3.40
CA ILE A 31 3.33 19.76 -4.50
C ILE A 31 1.94 20.27 -4.09
N ALA A 32 1.20 19.48 -3.31
CA ALA A 32 -0.08 19.90 -2.74
C ALA A 32 0.07 21.18 -1.90
N ARG A 33 1.10 21.25 -1.03
CA ARG A 33 1.42 22.44 -0.24
C ARG A 33 1.75 23.65 -1.12
N MET A 34 2.62 23.49 -2.12
CA MET A 34 2.99 24.57 -3.04
C MET A 34 1.79 25.13 -3.81
N ARG A 35 0.86 24.24 -4.19
CA ARG A 35 -0.34 24.60 -4.97
C ARG A 35 -1.55 24.96 -4.12
N LYS A 36 -1.45 24.86 -2.79
CA LYS A 36 -2.57 25.02 -1.84
C LYS A 36 -3.76 24.11 -2.20
N GLN A 37 -3.46 22.93 -2.72
CA GLN A 37 -4.45 21.89 -3.04
C GLN A 37 -4.39 20.79 -1.98
N ARG A 38 -5.47 20.02 -1.87
CA ARG A 38 -5.55 18.85 -0.97
C ARG A 38 -5.70 17.57 -1.79
N PHE A 39 -5.32 16.45 -1.20
CA PHE A 39 -5.50 15.12 -1.79
C PHE A 39 -5.94 14.13 -0.72
N SER A 40 -6.51 13.00 -1.13
CA SER A 40 -6.87 11.93 -0.20
C SER A 40 -5.81 10.84 -0.17
N VAL A 41 -5.78 10.06 0.89
CA VAL A 41 -4.87 8.91 1.06
C VAL A 41 -5.69 7.68 1.37
N LEU A 42 -5.40 6.57 0.69
CA LEU A 42 -5.92 5.25 0.99
C LEU A 42 -4.80 4.40 1.59
N PHE A 43 -5.01 3.85 2.78
CA PHE A 43 -4.16 2.87 3.43
C PHE A 43 -4.99 1.63 3.77
N ILE A 44 -4.60 0.48 3.24
CA ILE A 44 -5.20 -0.82 3.59
C ILE A 44 -4.40 -1.42 4.74
N ASP A 45 -5.08 -1.55 5.87
CA ASP A 45 -4.54 -2.14 7.08
C ASP A 45 -4.82 -3.64 7.07
N TRP A 46 -3.75 -4.43 6.98
CA TRP A 46 -3.84 -5.89 6.94
C TRP A 46 -3.75 -6.54 8.32
N GLU A 47 -4.04 -5.85 9.42
CA GLU A 47 -3.98 -6.35 10.81
C GLU A 47 -2.54 -6.67 11.28
N ALA A 48 -1.85 -7.58 10.59
CA ALA A 48 -0.55 -8.13 10.95
C ALA A 48 0.65 -7.54 10.19
N GLN A 49 0.56 -6.29 9.74
CA GLN A 49 1.73 -5.55 9.26
C GLN A 49 2.68 -5.26 10.43
N TYR A 50 3.99 -5.23 10.14
CA TYR A 50 5.00 -4.82 11.12
C TYR A 50 4.62 -3.53 11.84
N GLN A 51 4.81 -3.50 13.15
CA GLN A 51 4.55 -2.36 14.01
C GLN A 51 5.34 -1.12 13.57
N CYS A 52 6.58 -1.28 13.09
CA CYS A 52 7.35 -0.19 12.49
C CYS A 52 6.61 0.45 11.30
N THR A 53 5.93 -0.36 10.47
CA THR A 53 5.12 0.13 9.35
C THR A 53 3.91 0.90 9.85
N ILE A 54 3.19 0.38 10.84
CA ILE A 54 2.01 1.06 11.41
C ILE A 54 2.39 2.40 12.04
N GLN A 55 3.47 2.43 12.82
CA GLN A 55 4.01 3.66 13.39
C GLN A 55 4.44 4.66 12.31
N HIS A 56 5.05 4.18 11.21
CA HIS A 56 5.42 5.03 10.08
C HIS A 56 4.19 5.63 9.40
N VAL A 57 3.14 4.83 9.18
CA VAL A 57 1.90 5.31 8.55
C VAL A 57 1.22 6.38 9.42
N GLN A 58 1.17 6.19 10.73
CA GLN A 58 0.66 7.20 11.68
C GLN A 58 1.48 8.49 11.63
N LYS A 59 2.81 8.39 11.61
CA LYS A 59 3.69 9.58 11.47
C LYS A 59 3.44 10.33 10.17
N MET A 60 3.28 9.61 9.06
CA MET A 60 3.00 10.22 7.75
C MET A 60 1.61 10.86 7.70
N GLN A 61 0.61 10.24 8.32
CA GLN A 61 -0.74 10.80 8.47
C GLN A 61 -0.72 12.13 9.25
N GLU A 62 0.01 12.20 10.36
CA GLU A 62 0.16 13.43 11.15
C GLU A 62 0.95 14.49 10.36
N LEU A 63 2.10 14.10 9.80
CA LEU A 63 3.02 15.00 9.11
C LEU A 63 2.38 15.75 7.94
N TYR A 64 1.37 15.15 7.29
CA TYR A 64 0.72 15.69 6.10
C TYR A 64 -0.76 16.02 6.29
N ARG A 65 -1.25 16.05 7.53
CA ARG A 65 -2.64 16.40 7.88
C ARG A 65 -3.08 17.74 7.29
N ASP A 66 -2.18 18.70 7.17
CA ASP A 66 -2.44 20.03 6.61
C ASP A 66 -2.89 19.99 5.14
N VAL A 67 -2.46 18.99 4.37
CA VAL A 67 -2.78 18.83 2.93
C VAL A 67 -3.55 17.57 2.59
N THR A 68 -3.82 16.69 3.55
CA THR A 68 -4.68 15.52 3.36
C THR A 68 -6.14 15.86 3.61
N ASP A 69 -6.99 15.77 2.57
CA ASP A 69 -8.44 15.95 2.69
C ASP A 69 -9.08 14.84 3.53
N ARG A 70 -8.91 13.59 3.10
CA ARG A 70 -9.28 12.41 3.88
C ARG A 70 -8.18 11.37 3.86
N PHE A 71 -7.91 10.79 5.04
CA PHE A 71 -7.04 9.64 5.19
C PHE A 71 -7.91 8.41 5.47
N PHE A 72 -8.17 7.61 4.44
CA PHE A 72 -8.92 6.36 4.55
C PHE A 72 -8.01 5.27 5.10
N TRP A 73 -7.97 5.14 6.43
CA TRP A 73 -7.35 4.00 7.10
C TRP A 73 -8.38 2.86 7.16
N VAL A 74 -8.27 1.89 6.26
CA VAL A 74 -9.25 0.80 6.12
C VAL A 74 -8.80 -0.42 6.92
N ALA A 75 -9.52 -0.72 8.00
CA ALA A 75 -9.33 -1.89 8.85
C ALA A 75 -10.61 -2.76 8.82
N LEU A 76 -10.96 -3.20 7.61
CA LEU A 76 -12.14 -4.03 7.32
C LEU A 76 -11.71 -5.46 7.01
N PRO A 77 -12.60 -6.45 7.20
CA PRO A 77 -12.35 -7.81 6.73
C PRO A 77 -12.10 -7.91 5.23
N LEU A 78 -10.86 -8.20 4.84
CA LEU A 78 -10.46 -8.40 3.45
C LEU A 78 -9.73 -9.72 3.29
N THR A 79 -10.05 -10.42 2.20
CA THR A 79 -9.44 -11.71 1.87
C THR A 79 -8.18 -11.49 1.03
N THR A 80 -7.11 -12.19 1.40
CA THR A 80 -5.91 -12.34 0.56
C THR A 80 -5.53 -13.81 0.45
N VAL A 81 -4.81 -14.15 -0.62
CA VAL A 81 -4.29 -15.50 -0.81
C VAL A 81 -3.24 -15.77 0.27
N ASN A 82 -3.46 -16.83 1.04
CA ASN A 82 -2.49 -17.33 1.98
C ASN A 82 -1.44 -18.16 1.24
N GLY A 83 -0.38 -17.49 0.83
CA GLY A 83 0.76 -18.10 0.16
C GLY A 83 1.61 -18.99 1.07
N VAL A 84 1.28 -19.16 2.36
CA VAL A 84 2.13 -19.87 3.33
C VAL A 84 1.55 -21.21 3.79
N SER A 85 0.26 -21.45 3.59
CA SER A 85 -0.42 -22.70 3.97
C SER A 85 -1.10 -23.36 2.77
N GLN A 86 -0.92 -24.68 2.60
CA GLN A 86 -1.70 -25.46 1.64
C GLN A 86 -3.07 -25.90 2.20
N PHE A 87 -3.26 -25.83 3.52
CA PHE A 87 -4.49 -26.25 4.20
C PHE A 87 -5.48 -25.09 4.42
N GLN A 88 -4.95 -23.86 4.49
CA GLN A 88 -5.73 -22.63 4.58
C GLN A 88 -5.27 -21.72 3.43
N PRO A 89 -5.86 -21.83 2.23
CA PRO A 89 -5.39 -21.14 1.03
C PRO A 89 -5.70 -19.63 1.03
N GLU A 90 -6.55 -19.18 1.95
CA GLU A 90 -6.98 -17.80 2.08
C GLU A 90 -6.87 -17.35 3.54
N TRP A 91 -6.62 -16.07 3.74
CA TRP A 91 -6.57 -15.43 5.04
C TRP A 91 -7.37 -14.13 5.01
N VAL A 92 -8.19 -13.93 6.05
CA VAL A 92 -9.03 -12.75 6.21
C VAL A 92 -8.46 -11.88 7.33
N CYS A 93 -7.99 -10.68 7.03
CA CYS A 93 -7.60 -9.71 8.08
C CYS A 93 -8.84 -9.22 8.83
N TRP A 94 -8.71 -8.74 10.07
CA TRP A 94 -9.79 -8.12 10.84
C TRP A 94 -11.08 -8.96 10.97
N GLU A 95 -10.96 -10.29 10.86
CA GLU A 95 -12.09 -11.21 10.88
C GLU A 95 -12.87 -11.12 12.22
N PRO A 96 -14.20 -10.91 12.22
CA PRO A 96 -14.97 -10.86 13.46
C PRO A 96 -14.96 -12.22 14.19
N GLY A 97 -14.90 -12.19 15.52
CA GLY A 97 -14.97 -13.41 16.33
C GLY A 97 -13.66 -14.18 16.46
N VAL A 98 -12.55 -13.65 15.95
CA VAL A 98 -11.20 -14.17 16.21
C VAL A 98 -10.36 -13.15 16.99
N GLU A 99 -9.32 -13.65 17.66
CA GLU A 99 -8.34 -12.79 18.34
C GLU A 99 -7.40 -12.14 17.31
N TRP A 100 -7.45 -10.81 17.23
CA TRP A 100 -6.60 -10.03 16.33
C TRP A 100 -5.20 -9.82 16.88
N VAL A 101 -4.20 -9.70 16.00
CA VAL A 101 -2.80 -9.43 16.36
C VAL A 101 -2.64 -8.09 17.09
N ARG A 102 -3.46 -7.10 16.73
CA ARG A 102 -3.52 -5.79 17.38
C ARG A 102 -4.88 -5.15 17.20
N GLN A 103 -5.10 -4.05 17.90
CA GLN A 103 -6.28 -3.22 17.70
C GLN A 103 -6.07 -2.23 16.53
N PRO A 104 -7.12 -1.87 15.79
CA PRO A 104 -7.05 -0.82 14.79
C PRO A 104 -6.86 0.54 15.49
N PRO A 105 -6.13 1.51 14.90
CA PRO A 105 -5.96 2.81 15.52
C PRO A 105 -7.26 3.61 15.55
N GLU A 106 -7.31 4.63 16.40
CA GLU A 106 -8.44 5.55 16.47
C GLU A 106 -8.70 6.21 15.11
N GLY A 107 -9.98 6.29 14.72
CA GLY A 107 -10.39 6.85 13.43
C GLY A 107 -10.25 5.91 12.23
N ALA A 108 -9.73 4.68 12.42
CA ALA A 108 -9.77 3.66 11.38
C ALA A 108 -11.20 3.26 11.02
N ILE A 109 -11.42 2.97 9.74
CA ILE A 109 -12.69 2.50 9.21
C ILE A 109 -12.80 1.01 9.51
N THR A 110 -13.54 0.70 10.57
CA THR A 110 -13.85 -0.67 11.04
C THR A 110 -15.32 -1.04 10.82
N ASN A 111 -16.19 -0.06 10.56
CA ASN A 111 -17.60 -0.28 10.27
C ASN A 111 -17.78 -0.75 8.81
N THR A 112 -18.29 -1.97 8.63
CA THR A 112 -18.55 -2.57 7.31
C THR A 112 -19.58 -1.82 6.49
N ALA A 113 -20.45 -1.00 7.11
CA ALA A 113 -21.42 -0.16 6.42
C ALA A 113 -20.84 1.18 5.92
N HIS A 114 -19.56 1.48 6.17
CA HIS A 114 -18.95 2.76 5.78
C HIS A 114 -18.94 2.94 4.25
N PHE A 115 -18.64 1.87 3.51
CA PHE A 115 -18.61 1.89 2.06
C PHE A 115 -19.84 1.14 1.51
N PRO A 116 -20.67 1.78 0.67
CA PRO A 116 -21.89 1.13 0.14
C PRO A 116 -21.58 -0.03 -0.81
N PHE A 117 -20.36 -0.08 -1.37
CA PHE A 117 -19.92 -1.16 -2.25
C PHE A 117 -19.31 -2.36 -1.50
N TYR A 118 -18.94 -2.18 -0.22
CA TYR A 118 -18.19 -3.18 0.51
C TYR A 118 -19.04 -4.42 0.78
N ARG A 119 -18.43 -5.59 0.64
CA ARG A 119 -18.99 -6.89 0.99
C ARG A 119 -18.03 -7.58 1.93
N TYR A 120 -18.56 -8.30 2.92
CA TYR A 120 -17.75 -9.01 3.89
C TYR A 120 -16.71 -9.89 3.20
N ALA A 121 -15.44 -9.74 3.60
CA ALA A 121 -14.32 -10.55 3.13
C ALA A 121 -14.14 -10.52 1.59
N MET A 122 -14.47 -9.41 0.94
CA MET A 122 -14.10 -9.20 -0.46
C MET A 122 -12.57 -9.17 -0.63
N THR A 123 -12.08 -9.49 -1.82
CA THR A 123 -10.64 -9.50 -2.07
C THR A 123 -10.08 -8.08 -2.20
N PHE A 124 -8.76 -7.94 -2.05
CA PHE A 124 -8.09 -6.67 -2.35
C PHE A 124 -8.29 -6.23 -3.81
N GLU A 125 -8.25 -7.19 -4.74
CA GLU A 125 -8.45 -6.99 -6.18
C GLU A 125 -9.87 -6.52 -6.52
N GLU A 126 -10.86 -6.88 -5.70
CA GLU A 126 -12.23 -6.35 -5.81
C GLU A 126 -12.35 -4.99 -5.10
N PHE A 127 -11.70 -4.81 -3.94
CA PHE A 127 -11.84 -3.61 -3.12
C PHE A 127 -11.26 -2.39 -3.80
N ILE A 128 -10.06 -2.48 -4.37
CA ILE A 128 -9.36 -1.32 -4.94
C ILE A 128 -10.12 -0.68 -6.12
N PRO A 129 -10.61 -1.43 -7.12
CA PRO A 129 -11.46 -0.87 -8.17
C PRO A 129 -12.77 -0.31 -7.62
N ALA A 130 -13.44 -1.02 -6.72
CA ALA A 130 -14.72 -0.57 -6.15
C ALA A 130 -14.56 0.74 -5.34
N PHE A 131 -13.50 0.86 -4.55
CA PHE A 131 -13.12 2.08 -3.86
C PHE A 131 -12.83 3.21 -4.85
N SER A 132 -12.07 2.93 -5.90
CA SER A 132 -11.68 3.95 -6.89
C SER A 132 -12.91 4.51 -7.62
N ILE A 133 -13.85 3.65 -8.01
CA ILE A 133 -15.15 4.03 -8.60
C ILE A 133 -15.95 4.85 -7.59
N TRP A 134 -16.09 4.39 -6.36
CA TRP A 134 -16.83 5.11 -5.33
C TRP A 134 -16.22 6.49 -5.03
N PHE A 135 -14.89 6.59 -5.01
CA PHE A 135 -14.16 7.83 -4.75
C PHE A 135 -14.34 8.87 -5.87
N THR A 136 -14.80 8.47 -7.06
CA THR A 136 -15.19 9.43 -8.11
C THR A 136 -16.39 10.30 -7.72
N HIS A 137 -17.25 9.83 -6.82
CA HIS A 137 -18.55 10.47 -6.54
C HIS A 137 -19.37 10.75 -7.82
N ASN A 138 -19.31 9.86 -8.81
CA ASN A 138 -19.93 10.02 -10.13
C ASN A 138 -19.37 11.21 -10.94
N GLN A 139 -18.16 11.67 -10.62
CA GLN A 139 -17.44 12.69 -11.38
C GLN A 139 -16.24 12.06 -12.10
N SER A 140 -16.10 12.30 -13.39
CA SER A 140 -14.92 11.86 -14.14
C SER A 140 -13.67 12.64 -13.71
N GLY A 141 -12.49 12.04 -13.89
CA GLY A 141 -11.21 12.73 -13.67
C GLY A 141 -10.63 12.55 -12.28
N VAL A 142 -10.70 11.33 -11.73
CA VAL A 142 -9.93 10.95 -10.53
C VAL A 142 -8.59 10.36 -10.91
N ALA A 143 -7.52 10.84 -10.27
CA ALA A 143 -6.21 10.18 -10.30
C ALA A 143 -5.98 9.34 -9.05
N VAL A 144 -5.71 8.05 -9.22
CA VAL A 144 -5.27 7.15 -8.15
C VAL A 144 -3.78 6.88 -8.30
N LEU A 145 -2.96 7.41 -7.38
CA LEU A 145 -1.51 7.33 -7.44
C LEU A 145 -1.00 6.10 -6.70
N THR A 146 -0.13 5.32 -7.32
CA THR A 146 0.48 4.13 -6.70
C THR A 146 1.99 4.16 -6.85
N GLY A 147 2.71 3.82 -5.77
CA GLY A 147 4.17 3.77 -5.72
C GLY A 147 4.80 2.55 -6.40
N VAL A 148 4.33 2.16 -7.59
CA VAL A 148 4.93 1.05 -8.36
C VAL A 148 6.05 1.57 -9.24
N ARG A 149 7.18 0.85 -9.27
CA ARG A 149 8.31 1.12 -10.16
C ARG A 149 8.49 0.00 -11.16
N ALA A 150 8.87 0.33 -12.39
CA ALA A 150 9.09 -0.66 -13.44
C ALA A 150 10.34 -1.54 -13.18
N ASP A 151 11.34 -0.99 -12.49
CA ASP A 151 12.57 -1.67 -12.06
C ASP A 151 12.34 -2.77 -11.01
N GLU A 152 11.10 -2.99 -10.56
CA GLU A 152 10.78 -4.07 -9.62
C GLU A 152 10.58 -5.44 -10.26
N SER A 153 10.15 -5.50 -11.53
CA SER A 153 10.10 -6.73 -12.33
C SER A 153 9.86 -6.44 -13.81
N LEU A 154 10.33 -7.33 -14.69
CA LEU A 154 10.06 -7.24 -16.13
C LEU A 154 8.56 -7.25 -16.45
N ASN A 155 7.76 -8.01 -15.69
CA ASN A 155 6.30 -8.04 -15.83
C ASN A 155 5.66 -6.69 -15.45
N ARG A 156 6.17 -6.01 -14.41
CA ARG A 156 5.72 -4.66 -14.05
C ARG A 156 6.11 -3.65 -15.12
N PHE A 157 7.33 -3.72 -15.67
CA PHE A 157 7.72 -2.89 -16.80
C PHE A 157 6.78 -3.08 -18.00
N ILE A 158 6.58 -4.32 -18.46
CA ILE A 158 5.71 -4.63 -19.59
C ILE A 158 4.27 -4.17 -19.33
N GLY A 159 3.72 -4.43 -18.14
CA GLY A 159 2.37 -3.98 -17.78
C GLY A 159 2.23 -2.45 -17.73
N LEU A 160 3.26 -1.77 -17.21
CA LEU A 160 3.27 -0.31 -17.12
C LEU A 160 3.42 0.37 -18.48
N VAL A 161 4.23 -0.17 -19.41
CA VAL A 161 4.46 0.48 -20.72
C VAL A 161 3.68 -0.15 -21.88
N SER A 162 2.83 -1.13 -21.61
CA SER A 162 2.01 -1.80 -22.63
C SER A 162 1.17 -0.81 -23.41
N GLN A 163 1.20 -0.86 -24.74
CA GLN A 163 0.30 -0.09 -25.61
C GLN A 163 -1.10 -0.73 -25.71
N ARG A 164 -1.29 -1.94 -25.17
CA ARG A 164 -2.57 -2.66 -25.21
C ARG A 164 -3.54 -2.27 -24.09
N LYS A 165 -3.08 -1.46 -23.11
CA LYS A 165 -3.94 -0.97 -22.03
C LYS A 165 -4.60 0.35 -22.44
N LEU A 166 -5.80 0.60 -21.91
CA LEU A 166 -6.40 1.93 -21.96
C LEU A 166 -5.55 2.88 -21.11
N ARG A 167 -5.08 3.96 -21.71
CA ARG A 167 -4.25 5.00 -21.08
C ARG A 167 -5.05 6.29 -21.00
N TYR A 168 -4.61 7.22 -20.16
CA TYR A 168 -5.15 8.58 -20.21
C TYR A 168 -4.83 9.27 -21.55
N SER A 169 -3.60 9.11 -22.03
CA SER A 169 -3.19 9.53 -23.36
C SER A 169 -1.95 8.75 -23.83
N ASP A 170 -1.66 8.80 -25.13
CA ASP A 170 -0.52 8.10 -25.73
C ASP A 170 0.83 8.54 -25.13
N ASP A 171 0.96 9.84 -24.83
CA ASP A 171 2.15 10.46 -24.24
C ASP A 171 2.34 10.13 -22.75
N ASN A 172 1.36 9.49 -22.11
CA ASN A 172 1.37 9.15 -20.68
C ASN A 172 1.32 7.62 -20.47
N PRO A 173 2.38 6.89 -20.86
CA PRO A 173 2.40 5.43 -20.79
C PRO A 173 2.25 4.90 -19.36
N TRP A 174 2.63 5.68 -18.35
CA TRP A 174 2.55 5.36 -16.92
C TRP A 174 1.14 5.54 -16.32
N THR A 175 0.10 5.62 -17.14
CA THR A 175 -1.30 5.71 -16.72
C THR A 175 -2.10 4.48 -17.19
N THR A 176 -3.13 4.11 -16.44
CA THR A 176 -4.08 3.05 -16.81
C THR A 176 -5.48 3.57 -16.51
N ALA A 177 -6.34 3.66 -17.52
CA ALA A 177 -7.74 4.03 -17.36
C ALA A 177 -8.56 2.83 -16.84
N SER A 178 -9.59 3.11 -16.04
CA SER A 178 -10.64 2.13 -15.76
C SER A 178 -11.41 1.80 -17.05
N PRO A 179 -12.10 0.64 -17.12
CA PRO A 179 -12.86 0.25 -18.32
C PRO A 179 -13.90 1.29 -18.80
N GLY A 180 -14.46 2.12 -17.91
CA GLY A 180 -15.37 3.21 -18.26
C GLY A 180 -14.75 4.61 -18.14
N GLU A 181 -13.42 4.72 -18.03
CA GLU A 181 -12.65 5.98 -17.93
C GLU A 181 -13.07 6.91 -16.78
N GLU A 182 -13.67 6.36 -15.73
CA GLU A 182 -14.11 7.11 -14.55
C GLU A 182 -12.91 7.55 -13.69
N TYR A 183 -11.89 6.70 -13.59
CA TYR A 183 -10.65 6.98 -12.86
C TYR A 183 -9.43 6.47 -13.61
N TYR A 184 -8.27 7.03 -13.27
CA TYR A 184 -7.00 6.68 -13.86
C TYR A 184 -6.00 6.29 -12.77
N THR A 185 -5.52 5.05 -12.82
CA THR A 185 -4.40 4.61 -11.98
C THR A 185 -3.10 5.13 -12.60
N MET A 186 -2.26 5.71 -11.77
CA MET A 186 -1.06 6.42 -12.17
C MET A 186 0.16 5.95 -11.40
N TYR A 187 1.28 5.87 -12.09
CA TYR A 187 2.54 5.38 -11.54
C TYR A 187 3.65 6.43 -11.68
N PRO A 188 3.65 7.53 -10.89
CA PRO A 188 4.57 8.64 -11.09
C PRO A 188 6.05 8.31 -10.84
N LEU A 189 6.33 7.18 -10.17
CA LEU A 189 7.69 6.69 -9.91
C LEU A 189 8.13 5.58 -10.88
N TYR A 190 7.40 5.36 -11.98
CA TYR A 190 7.60 4.19 -12.85
C TYR A 190 9.04 4.03 -13.35
N ASP A 191 9.74 5.12 -13.62
CA ASP A 191 11.11 5.19 -14.13
C ASP A 191 12.18 5.28 -13.02
N CYS A 192 11.77 5.41 -11.76
CA CYS A 192 12.68 5.48 -10.63
C CYS A 192 13.33 4.11 -10.33
N LYS A 193 14.62 4.13 -10.02
CA LYS A 193 15.38 2.95 -9.60
C LYS A 193 15.36 2.83 -8.09
N ALA A 194 15.64 1.63 -7.57
CA ALA A 194 15.68 1.40 -6.13
C ALA A 194 16.66 2.33 -5.40
N ARG A 195 17.79 2.67 -6.03
CA ARG A 195 18.77 3.63 -5.48
C ARG A 195 18.21 5.04 -5.36
N ASP A 196 17.32 5.45 -6.26
CA ASP A 196 16.82 6.83 -6.31
C ASP A 196 15.93 7.12 -5.10
N ILE A 197 15.22 6.10 -4.62
CA ILE A 197 14.45 6.12 -3.36
C ILE A 197 15.36 6.41 -2.16
N TRP A 198 16.49 5.72 -2.05
CA TRP A 198 17.43 5.92 -0.94
C TRP A 198 18.18 7.26 -1.05
N ILE A 199 18.55 7.66 -2.27
CA ILE A 199 19.16 8.98 -2.53
C ILE A 199 18.18 10.09 -2.13
N TYR A 200 16.88 9.93 -2.38
CA TYR A 200 15.87 10.90 -1.97
C TYR A 200 15.91 11.12 -0.45
N HIS A 201 15.83 10.06 0.35
CA HIS A 201 15.88 10.18 1.81
C HIS A 201 17.21 10.76 2.30
N ALA A 202 18.35 10.30 1.76
CA ALA A 202 19.67 10.81 2.13
C ALA A 202 19.84 12.31 1.83
N ARG A 203 19.28 12.80 0.72
CA ARG A 203 19.40 14.21 0.31
C ARG A 203 18.43 15.14 1.03
N THR A 204 17.22 14.65 1.32
CA THR A 204 16.14 15.49 1.86
C THR A 204 16.04 15.43 3.38
N GLY A 205 16.57 14.37 4.01
CA GLY A 205 16.33 14.07 5.42
C GLY A 205 14.88 13.68 5.71
N ALA A 206 14.07 13.40 4.68
CA ALA A 206 12.68 12.99 4.85
C ALA A 206 12.59 11.62 5.56
N ILE A 207 11.65 11.50 6.50
CA ILE A 207 11.44 10.28 7.26
C ILE A 207 11.11 9.08 6.36
N TYR A 208 11.48 7.88 6.78
CA TYR A 208 11.08 6.64 6.12
C TYR A 208 10.77 5.57 7.16
N ASN A 209 10.19 4.46 6.69
CA ASN A 209 9.84 3.34 7.54
C ASN A 209 11.09 2.71 8.16
N SER A 210 11.22 2.77 9.48
CA SER A 210 12.36 2.24 10.23
C SER A 210 12.55 0.74 10.08
N LEU A 211 11.53 0.01 9.61
CA LEU A 211 11.64 -1.40 9.24
C LEU A 211 12.79 -1.65 8.26
N TYR A 212 13.09 -0.70 7.36
CA TYR A 212 14.17 -0.89 6.39
C TYR A 212 15.56 -0.87 7.03
N ASP A 213 15.76 -0.12 8.10
CA ASP A 213 17.01 -0.16 8.87
C ASP A 213 17.16 -1.51 9.58
N LEU A 214 16.06 -2.04 10.09
CA LEU A 214 16.02 -3.37 10.72
C LEU A 214 16.32 -4.47 9.70
N MET A 215 15.70 -4.42 8.51
CA MET A 215 15.99 -5.33 7.40
C MET A 215 17.45 -5.24 6.97
N TYR A 216 18.01 -4.03 6.91
CA TYR A 216 19.42 -3.82 6.57
C TYR A 216 20.35 -4.47 7.61
N ARG A 217 20.09 -4.23 8.90
CA ARG A 217 20.86 -4.85 10.01
C ARG A 217 20.73 -6.37 10.03
N ALA A 218 19.59 -6.90 9.62
CA ALA A 218 19.35 -8.34 9.46
C ALA A 218 20.00 -8.93 8.20
N GLY A 219 20.69 -8.13 7.38
CA GLY A 219 21.40 -8.60 6.19
C GLY A 219 20.52 -8.81 4.95
N VAL A 220 19.29 -8.29 4.94
CA VAL A 220 18.40 -8.38 3.76
C VAL A 220 19.00 -7.55 2.62
N PRO A 221 19.22 -8.12 1.42
CA PRO A 221 19.68 -7.33 0.28
C PRO A 221 18.67 -6.23 -0.09
N LEU A 222 19.15 -5.02 -0.42
CA LEU A 222 18.29 -3.86 -0.73
C LEU A 222 17.18 -4.16 -1.75
N ARG A 223 17.47 -4.98 -2.78
CA ARG A 223 16.49 -5.39 -3.81
C ARG A 223 15.34 -6.25 -3.27
N ASN A 224 15.55 -6.94 -2.15
CA ASN A 224 14.59 -7.84 -1.51
C ASN A 224 13.78 -7.14 -0.41
N MET A 225 14.14 -5.91 -0.03
CA MET A 225 13.42 -5.17 1.01
C MET A 225 12.06 -4.67 0.50
N ARG A 226 10.98 -5.28 1.00
CA ARG A 226 9.60 -4.97 0.64
C ARG A 226 8.70 -4.98 1.87
N VAL A 227 7.69 -4.13 1.82
CA VAL A 227 6.53 -4.16 2.71
C VAL A 227 5.35 -4.57 1.84
N CYS A 228 4.76 -5.71 2.15
CA CYS A 228 3.63 -6.28 1.42
C CYS A 228 2.56 -6.76 2.40
N GLU A 229 1.42 -7.15 1.85
CA GLU A 229 0.39 -7.89 2.58
C GLU A 229 1.02 -9.07 3.34
N PRO A 230 0.72 -9.22 4.64
CA PRO A 230 1.07 -10.42 5.38
C PRO A 230 0.53 -11.65 4.65
N PHE A 231 1.31 -12.73 4.58
CA PHE A 231 0.93 -13.99 3.95
C PHE A 231 0.82 -14.03 2.43
N GLY A 232 0.97 -12.90 1.73
CA GLY A 232 0.98 -12.89 0.27
C GLY A 232 2.16 -13.70 -0.32
N PRO A 233 2.07 -14.15 -1.58
CA PRO A 233 3.11 -14.95 -2.23
C PRO A 233 4.50 -14.28 -2.23
N GLU A 234 4.55 -12.94 -2.29
CA GLU A 234 5.79 -12.17 -2.26
C GLU A 234 6.41 -12.10 -0.85
N GLN A 235 5.59 -12.13 0.22
CA GLN A 235 6.04 -12.02 1.61
C GLN A 235 6.61 -13.34 2.15
N ARG A 236 6.35 -14.47 1.49
CA ARG A 236 6.86 -15.81 1.88
C ARG A 236 8.37 -15.85 2.14
N ARG A 237 9.15 -15.05 1.39
CA ARG A 237 10.62 -14.97 1.52
C ARG A 237 11.11 -14.15 2.72
N GLY A 238 10.24 -13.33 3.31
CA GLY A 238 10.55 -12.42 4.41
C GLY A 238 9.91 -12.81 5.74
N LEU A 239 9.21 -13.94 5.84
CA LEU A 239 8.49 -14.35 7.06
C LEU A 239 9.43 -14.57 8.25
N TRP A 240 10.65 -15.05 8.01
CA TRP A 240 11.66 -15.19 9.05
C TRP A 240 12.01 -13.87 9.75
N LEU A 241 11.79 -12.72 9.09
CA LEU A 241 12.01 -11.42 9.70
C LEU A 241 11.01 -11.11 10.81
N TYR A 242 9.81 -11.71 10.82
CA TYR A 242 8.91 -11.58 11.96
C TYR A 242 9.53 -12.22 13.21
N HIS A 243 10.19 -13.38 13.09
CA HIS A 243 10.87 -14.03 14.22
C HIS A 243 12.03 -13.17 14.76
N VAL A 244 12.71 -12.43 13.89
CA VAL A 244 13.88 -11.61 14.27
C VAL A 244 13.47 -10.23 14.79
N LEU A 245 12.43 -9.63 14.20
CA LEU A 245 12.07 -8.23 14.44
C LEU A 245 10.88 -8.06 15.38
N GLU A 246 9.97 -9.03 15.44
CA GLU A 246 8.74 -8.96 16.24
C GLU A 246 8.41 -10.32 16.89
N PRO A 247 9.31 -10.88 17.72
CA PRO A 247 9.11 -12.18 18.34
C PRO A 247 7.84 -12.23 19.21
N GLU A 248 7.49 -11.12 19.86
CA GLU A 248 6.30 -11.01 20.72
C GLU A 248 4.99 -11.17 19.93
N ASN A 249 4.88 -10.59 18.74
CA ASN A 249 3.65 -10.62 17.94
C ASN A 249 3.28 -12.02 17.42
N LEU A 250 4.26 -12.90 17.25
CA LEU A 250 4.07 -14.29 16.83
C LEU A 250 3.47 -15.16 17.93
N ASP A 251 3.77 -14.83 19.19
CA ASP A 251 3.20 -15.53 20.34
C ASP A 251 1.76 -15.12 20.61
N VAL A 252 1.31 -13.92 20.20
CA VAL A 252 -0.02 -13.42 20.58
C VAL A 252 -1.17 -14.06 19.80
N CYS A 253 -1.02 -14.37 18.50
CA CYS A 253 -2.17 -14.81 17.70
C CYS A 253 -2.13 -16.31 17.33
N PRO A 254 -3.12 -17.13 17.72
CA PRO A 254 -3.20 -18.54 17.36
C PRO A 254 -3.17 -18.80 15.84
N ARG A 255 -3.63 -17.85 15.01
CA ARG A 255 -3.56 -17.91 13.53
C ARG A 255 -2.11 -17.85 13.02
N PHE A 256 -1.20 -17.27 13.81
CA PHE A 256 0.26 -17.30 13.60
C PHE A 256 0.91 -18.57 14.14
N ARG A 257 0.20 -19.42 14.89
CA ARG A 257 0.73 -20.72 15.35
C ARG A 257 0.25 -21.88 14.48
N SER A 258 -1.01 -21.83 14.02
CA SER A 258 -1.62 -22.89 13.20
C SER A 258 -1.09 -22.97 11.76
N ASN A 259 -0.54 -21.89 11.23
CA ASN A 259 -0.10 -21.77 9.83
C ASN A 259 1.26 -22.44 9.50
N GLN A 260 1.70 -23.46 10.26
CA GLN A 260 2.95 -24.22 10.02
C GLN A 260 4.21 -23.34 9.82
N TRP A 261 4.34 -22.27 10.59
CA TRP A 261 5.48 -21.33 10.54
C TRP A 261 6.84 -22.00 10.77
N SER A 262 6.86 -23.08 11.56
CA SER A 262 8.06 -23.85 11.89
C SER A 262 8.67 -24.60 10.69
N TYR A 263 7.91 -24.85 9.62
CA TYR A 263 8.37 -25.65 8.47
C TYR A 263 8.91 -24.81 7.31
N LEU A 264 8.65 -23.49 7.28
CA LEU A 264 9.13 -22.58 6.22
C LEU A 264 10.48 -21.92 6.51
N CYS A 265 11.04 -22.16 7.71
CA CYS A 265 12.32 -21.61 8.17
C CYS A 265 13.44 -22.68 8.32
N GLN A 266 13.27 -23.87 7.71
CA GLN A 266 14.37 -24.83 7.50
C GLN A 266 14.90 -24.75 6.07
#